data_AF-A0A931RC09-F1
#
_entry.id   AF-A0A931RC09-F1
#
_cell.length_a   1.000
_cell.length_b   1.000
_cell.length_c   1.000
_cell.angle_alpha   90.00
_cell.angle_beta   90.00
_cell.angle_gamma   90.00
#
_symmetry.space_group_name_H-M   'P 1'
#
loop_
_entity.id
_entity.type
_entity.pdbx_description
1 polymer ?
#
loop_
_entity_poly.entity_id
_entity_poly.type
_entity_poly.pdbx_seq_one_letter_code
_entity_poly.pdbx_strand_id
1 'polypeptide(L)'
;MDSMLQIVADFSTVEQIFMFGLLSFLVSMVLTPLYTSAAFSGKWWKKQRSTAMTGEKAAVYQKLHAAKHARHIPTMAGMIFVLSTILVTIAGNLSRSETWLPLAAMAGAGLIGLFDDIINVKSLANGIAGMRVKVKSLLLLAVSLVGGWWFFAKLGVTAVHIPFVGSWHIGWLIVPLFILVVFATANAVNITDGLDGLAGGLAVSAFSAYALIAFIEQKYGIAGFCMTIVGALLSYTWFNIYPARFFMGDVGSFALGTALGVVALLTDTIFLLPIIGLVFVIETGSVVVQIASKKLRAGKKIFLSSPIHHHFEAIGWPETKITMRFWVIGQVAAIMGVILFVLDGVS
;
A
#
# COMPACT_ATOMS: atom_id res chain seq x y z
N MET A 1 8.96 -29.26 -31.38
CA MET A 1 7.78 -28.63 -32.00
C MET A 1 7.64 -27.29 -31.29
N ASP A 2 8.14 -26.24 -31.94
CA ASP A 2 8.35 -24.92 -31.35
C ASP A 2 7.03 -24.28 -30.94
N SER A 3 6.69 -24.38 -29.66
CA SER A 3 5.69 -23.51 -29.04
C SER A 3 6.35 -22.16 -28.76
N MET A 4 6.59 -21.37 -29.81
CA MET A 4 6.86 -19.94 -29.60
C MET A 4 5.65 -19.37 -28.85
N LEU A 5 5.89 -18.84 -27.65
CA LEU A 5 4.91 -18.06 -26.89
C LEU A 5 4.44 -16.90 -27.75
N GLN A 6 3.30 -17.05 -28.41
CA GLN A 6 2.64 -15.94 -29.10
C GLN A 6 1.79 -15.19 -28.07
N ILE A 7 2.42 -14.25 -27.36
CA ILE A 7 1.68 -13.20 -26.67
C ILE A 7 1.14 -12.28 -27.77
N VAL A 8 -0.10 -12.49 -28.18
CA VAL A 8 -0.80 -11.58 -29.10
C VAL A 8 -1.27 -10.38 -28.28
N ALA A 9 -0.36 -9.43 -28.05
CA ALA A 9 -0.70 -8.11 -27.54
C ALA A 9 -0.50 -7.10 -28.66
N ASP A 10 -1.44 -6.16 -28.80
CA ASP A 10 -1.21 -5.01 -29.67
C ASP A 10 -0.04 -4.20 -29.11
N PHE A 11 0.97 -3.95 -29.94
CA PHE A 11 2.16 -3.17 -29.56
C PHE A 11 1.75 -1.80 -29.00
N SER A 12 0.68 -1.21 -29.54
CA SER A 12 0.16 0.09 -29.08
C SER A 12 -0.28 0.05 -27.60
N THR A 13 -0.91 -1.04 -27.16
CA THR A 13 -1.39 -1.23 -25.79
C THR A 13 -0.22 -1.38 -24.81
N VAL A 14 0.79 -2.16 -25.18
CA VAL A 14 2.00 -2.33 -24.36
C VAL A 14 2.72 -0.99 -24.20
N GLU A 15 2.93 -0.27 -25.31
CA GLU A 15 3.52 1.06 -25.29
C GLU A 15 2.75 2.01 -24.38
N GLN A 16 1.41 2.02 -24.46
CA GLN A 16 0.57 2.90 -23.64
C GLN A 16 0.69 2.60 -22.13
N ILE A 17 0.73 1.32 -21.74
CA ILE A 17 0.89 0.90 -20.33
C ILE A 17 2.22 1.40 -19.76
N PHE A 18 3.32 1.24 -20.50
CA PHE A 18 4.63 1.75 -20.08
C PHE A 18 4.69 3.27 -20.09
N MET A 19 4.04 3.92 -21.07
CA MET A 19 3.95 5.38 -21.14
C MET A 19 3.21 5.96 -19.93
N PHE A 20 2.15 5.32 -19.42
CA PHE A 20 1.52 5.76 -18.17
C PHE A 20 2.47 5.73 -16.98
N GLY A 21 3.29 4.68 -16.87
CA GLY A 21 4.34 4.60 -15.85
C GLY A 21 5.37 5.72 -15.97
N LEU A 22 5.90 5.94 -17.18
CA LEU A 22 6.88 7.01 -17.44
C LEU A 22 6.29 8.39 -17.17
N LEU A 23 5.09 8.69 -17.68
CA LEU A 23 4.42 9.97 -17.44
C LEU A 23 4.18 10.20 -15.95
N SER A 24 3.72 9.20 -15.23
CA SER A 24 3.49 9.29 -13.78
C SER A 24 4.77 9.54 -12.99
N PHE A 25 5.88 8.90 -13.39
CA PHE A 25 7.20 9.18 -12.83
C PHE A 25 7.61 10.64 -13.06
N LEU A 26 7.47 11.15 -14.29
CA LEU A 26 7.82 12.54 -14.62
C LEU A 26 6.95 13.55 -13.88
N VAL A 27 5.63 13.34 -13.84
CA VAL A 27 4.70 14.18 -13.08
C VAL A 27 5.06 14.17 -11.60
N SER A 28 5.35 13.00 -11.02
CA SER A 28 5.79 12.87 -9.62
C SER A 28 7.11 13.60 -9.34
N MET A 29 8.08 13.53 -10.27
CA MET A 29 9.33 14.29 -10.19
C MET A 29 9.11 15.80 -10.21
N VAL A 30 8.17 16.29 -11.02
CA VAL A 30 7.81 17.72 -11.10
C VAL A 30 7.04 18.19 -9.85
N LEU A 31 6.14 17.37 -9.32
CA LEU A 31 5.37 17.68 -8.12
C LEU A 31 6.24 17.66 -6.85
N THR A 32 7.31 16.88 -6.83
CA THR A 32 8.20 16.75 -5.67
C THR A 32 8.78 18.08 -5.16
N PRO A 33 9.45 18.93 -5.97
CA PRO A 33 9.99 20.22 -5.51
C PRO A 33 8.89 21.20 -5.04
N LEU A 34 7.69 21.14 -5.64
CA LEU A 34 6.56 21.95 -5.22
C LEU A 34 6.09 21.51 -3.83
N TYR A 35 5.94 20.20 -3.63
CA TYR A 35 5.60 19.62 -2.35
C TYR A 35 6.66 19.95 -1.28
N THR A 36 7.94 19.72 -1.56
CA THR A 36 8.99 19.93 -0.56
C THR A 36 9.08 21.40 -0.15
N SER A 37 9.00 22.33 -1.09
CA SER A 37 9.00 23.77 -0.80
C SER A 37 7.83 24.16 0.11
N ALA A 38 6.62 23.67 -0.18
CA ALA A 38 5.44 23.89 0.65
C ALA A 38 5.58 23.24 2.03
N ALA A 39 6.11 22.01 2.09
CA ALA A 39 6.23 21.22 3.31
C ALA A 39 7.26 21.78 4.29
N PHE A 40 8.39 22.28 3.79
CA PHE A 40 9.40 22.97 4.61
C PHE A 40 8.89 24.33 5.08
N SER A 41 8.26 25.11 4.21
CA SER A 41 7.67 26.42 4.57
C SER A 41 6.57 26.26 5.62
N GLY A 42 5.71 25.25 5.45
CA GLY A 42 4.60 24.93 6.35
C GLY A 42 4.98 24.10 7.57
N LYS A 43 6.26 23.73 7.71
CA LYS A 43 6.80 22.94 8.83
C LYS A 43 6.08 21.60 9.06
N TRP A 44 5.83 20.84 7.99
CA TRP A 44 5.03 19.60 8.03
C TRP A 44 5.77 18.38 8.59
N TRP A 45 6.44 18.50 9.73
CA TRP A 45 7.10 17.38 10.41
C TRP A 45 6.31 16.93 11.65
N LYS A 46 6.33 15.62 11.94
CA LYS A 46 5.62 15.05 13.09
C LYS A 46 6.33 15.42 14.41
N LYS A 47 5.57 15.81 15.43
CA LYS A 47 6.06 15.94 16.81
C LYS A 47 6.17 14.56 17.47
N GLN A 48 7.17 14.35 18.32
CA GLN A 48 7.51 13.03 18.88
C GLN A 48 6.36 12.44 19.71
N ARG A 49 6.03 11.15 19.50
CA ARG A 49 5.04 10.42 20.30
C ARG A 49 5.58 10.07 21.70
N SER A 50 4.75 10.25 22.73
CA SER A 50 5.06 9.88 24.12
C SER A 50 4.53 8.50 24.55
N THR A 51 3.61 7.89 23.78
CA THR A 51 2.88 6.65 24.14
C THR A 51 2.78 5.65 22.97
N ALA A 52 2.86 4.35 23.29
CA ALA A 52 2.66 3.23 22.36
C ALA A 52 1.15 2.99 22.10
N MET A 53 0.80 2.17 21.10
CA MET A 53 -0.60 1.79 20.83
C MET A 53 -1.30 1.13 22.04
N THR A 54 -0.54 0.54 22.97
CA THR A 54 -1.06 -0.05 24.22
C THR A 54 -1.09 0.93 25.40
N GLY A 55 -0.78 2.22 25.19
CA GLY A 55 -0.75 3.25 26.25
C GLY A 55 0.53 3.31 27.09
N GLU A 56 1.41 2.31 26.98
CA GLU A 56 2.72 2.28 27.67
C GLU A 56 3.73 3.24 27.02
N LYS A 57 4.74 3.73 27.77
CA LYS A 57 5.85 4.51 27.19
C LYS A 57 6.61 3.66 26.15
N ALA A 58 6.69 4.12 24.91
CA ALA A 58 7.40 3.45 23.82
C ALA A 58 8.93 3.65 23.92
N ALA A 59 9.55 3.26 25.03
CA ALA A 59 10.95 3.61 25.34
C ALA A 59 11.98 3.11 24.30
N VAL A 60 11.73 1.95 23.68
CA VAL A 60 12.63 1.38 22.65
C VAL A 60 12.50 2.15 21.33
N TYR A 61 11.26 2.40 20.87
CA TYR A 61 10.99 3.20 19.67
C TYR A 61 11.54 4.63 19.80
N GLN A 62 11.38 5.26 20.97
CA GLN A 62 11.88 6.61 21.21
C GLN A 62 13.41 6.69 21.12
N LYS A 63 14.14 5.69 21.63
CA LYS A 63 15.60 5.65 21.52
C LYS A 63 16.06 5.44 20.08
N LEU A 64 15.40 4.55 19.33
CA LEU A 64 15.77 4.21 17.95
C LEU A 64 15.51 5.37 16.98
N HIS A 65 14.41 6.12 17.13
CA HIS A 65 14.02 7.17 16.18
C HIS A 65 14.38 8.61 16.61
N ALA A 66 15.03 8.82 17.76
CA ALA A 66 15.41 10.14 18.24
C ALA A 66 16.24 10.95 17.22
N ALA A 67 17.18 10.29 16.53
CA ALA A 67 18.05 10.94 15.53
C ALA A 67 17.30 11.34 14.24
N LYS A 68 16.23 10.61 13.85
CA LYS A 68 15.40 10.97 12.69
C LYS A 68 14.47 12.14 12.99
N HIS A 69 13.88 12.17 14.18
CA HIS A 69 13.04 13.28 14.60
C HIS A 69 13.82 14.60 14.69
N ALA A 70 15.12 14.56 15.01
CA ALA A 70 15.98 15.74 15.01
C ALA A 70 16.21 16.35 13.61
N ARG A 71 15.95 15.61 12.52
CA ARG A 71 16.21 16.04 11.13
C ARG A 71 15.05 16.80 10.48
N HIS A 72 13.94 17.05 11.21
CA HIS A 72 12.79 17.81 10.70
C HIS A 72 12.27 17.33 9.33
N ILE A 73 12.17 16.01 9.17
CA ILE A 73 11.77 15.38 7.90
C ILE A 73 10.26 15.58 7.69
N PRO A 74 9.83 16.19 6.57
CA PRO A 74 8.41 16.39 6.30
C PRO A 74 7.64 15.08 6.08
N THR A 75 6.35 15.07 6.40
CA THR A 75 5.41 13.96 6.18
C THR A 75 4.30 14.37 5.21
N MET A 76 3.42 13.43 4.81
CA MET A 76 2.37 13.59 3.78
C MET A 76 2.89 13.60 2.33
N ALA A 77 4.10 13.09 2.08
CA ALA A 77 4.64 13.00 0.72
C ALA A 77 3.86 12.01 -0.16
N GLY A 78 3.00 11.19 0.43
CA GLY A 78 2.00 10.40 -0.29
C GLY A 78 1.11 11.22 -1.22
N MET A 79 0.90 12.51 -0.93
CA MET A 79 0.18 13.42 -1.82
C MET A 79 0.80 13.46 -3.22
N ILE A 80 2.13 13.36 -3.35
CA ILE A 80 2.82 13.43 -4.63
C ILE A 80 2.35 12.29 -5.54
N PHE A 81 2.52 11.04 -5.10
CA PHE A 81 2.17 9.91 -5.95
C PHE A 81 0.66 9.69 -6.06
N VAL A 82 -0.14 10.07 -5.05
CA VAL A 82 -1.61 10.04 -5.16
C VAL A 82 -2.08 11.00 -6.24
N LEU A 83 -1.59 12.24 -6.24
CA LEU A 83 -1.95 13.23 -7.25
C LEU A 83 -1.43 12.84 -8.64
N SER A 84 -0.19 12.35 -8.77
CA SER A 84 0.33 11.86 -10.05
C SER A 84 -0.55 10.74 -10.61
N THR A 85 -0.93 9.77 -9.79
CA THR A 85 -1.80 8.66 -10.23
C THR A 85 -3.18 9.18 -10.63
N ILE A 86 -3.76 10.11 -9.89
CA ILE A 86 -5.05 10.72 -10.25
C ILE A 86 -4.97 11.43 -11.60
N LEU A 87 -3.97 12.29 -11.80
CA LEU A 87 -3.82 13.08 -13.02
C LEU A 87 -3.61 12.19 -14.25
N VAL A 88 -2.69 11.23 -14.17
CA VAL A 88 -2.40 10.33 -15.30
C VAL A 88 -3.58 9.40 -15.60
N THR A 89 -4.24 8.86 -14.57
CA THR A 89 -5.39 7.97 -14.77
C THR A 89 -6.57 8.71 -15.40
N ILE A 90 -6.88 9.92 -14.93
CA ILE A 90 -7.96 10.75 -15.51
C ILE A 90 -7.63 11.15 -16.95
N ALA A 91 -6.37 11.47 -17.24
CA ALA A 91 -5.96 11.97 -18.55
C ALA A 91 -6.01 10.92 -19.66
N GLY A 92 -5.78 9.63 -19.35
CA GLY A 92 -5.66 8.63 -20.41
C GLY A 92 -6.07 7.20 -20.07
N ASN A 93 -6.39 6.88 -18.82
CA ASN A 93 -6.67 5.50 -18.39
C ASN A 93 -7.98 5.37 -17.59
N LEU A 94 -8.95 6.25 -17.86
CA LEU A 94 -10.20 6.31 -17.10
C LEU A 94 -11.24 5.33 -17.68
N SER A 95 -11.43 4.20 -17.01
CA SER A 95 -12.34 3.13 -17.41
C SER A 95 -13.31 2.82 -16.26
N ARG A 96 -14.60 2.78 -16.57
CA ARG A 96 -15.65 2.50 -15.59
C ARG A 96 -15.60 1.07 -15.04
N SER A 97 -15.26 0.10 -15.90
CA SER A 97 -15.17 -1.31 -15.52
C SER A 97 -13.88 -1.63 -14.76
N GLU A 98 -12.82 -0.85 -14.97
CA GLU A 98 -11.48 -1.19 -14.48
C GLU A 98 -10.91 -0.19 -13.47
N THR A 99 -10.79 1.09 -13.81
CA THR A 99 -9.95 2.02 -13.05
C THR A 99 -10.73 2.98 -12.15
N TRP A 100 -12.03 3.17 -12.35
CA TRP A 100 -12.85 4.03 -11.47
C TRP A 100 -12.81 3.56 -10.01
N LEU A 101 -12.99 2.26 -9.77
CA LEU A 101 -13.06 1.69 -8.43
C LEU A 101 -11.72 1.81 -7.66
N PRO A 102 -10.56 1.37 -8.21
CA PRO A 102 -9.29 1.49 -7.50
C PRO A 102 -8.85 2.95 -7.37
N LEU A 103 -9.13 3.81 -8.36
CA LEU A 103 -8.85 5.24 -8.28
C LEU A 103 -9.67 5.93 -7.17
N ALA A 104 -10.98 5.64 -7.10
CA ALA A 104 -11.85 6.21 -6.07
C ALA A 104 -11.48 5.72 -4.66
N ALA A 105 -11.14 4.44 -4.52
CA ALA A 105 -10.67 3.89 -3.25
C ALA A 105 -9.34 4.53 -2.82
N MET A 106 -8.38 4.65 -3.74
CA MET A 106 -7.09 5.31 -3.52
C MET A 106 -7.25 6.77 -3.09
N ALA A 107 -8.06 7.54 -3.83
CA ALA A 107 -8.31 8.95 -3.53
C ALA A 107 -9.06 9.13 -2.22
N GLY A 108 -10.12 8.34 -1.97
CA GLY A 108 -10.90 8.40 -0.74
C GLY A 108 -10.07 8.06 0.50
N ALA A 109 -9.29 6.99 0.45
CA ALA A 109 -8.40 6.59 1.54
C ALA A 109 -7.23 7.56 1.73
N GLY A 110 -6.69 8.10 0.63
CA GLY A 110 -5.67 9.15 0.67
C GLY A 110 -6.15 10.44 1.32
N LEU A 111 -7.40 10.85 1.07
CA LEU A 111 -8.03 12.00 1.75
C LEU A 111 -8.19 11.74 3.26
N ILE A 112 -8.62 10.55 3.66
CA ILE A 112 -8.69 10.17 5.09
C ILE A 112 -7.31 10.28 5.74
N GLY A 113 -6.27 9.73 5.07
CA GLY A 113 -4.89 9.82 5.54
C GLY A 113 -4.37 11.26 5.61
N LEU A 114 -4.77 12.12 4.67
CA LEU A 114 -4.41 13.54 4.64
C LEU A 114 -4.99 14.28 5.84
N PHE A 115 -6.26 14.07 6.14
CA PHE A 115 -6.86 14.67 7.33
C PHE A 115 -6.19 14.18 8.61
N ASP A 116 -5.82 12.89 8.71
CA ASP A 116 -5.10 12.35 9.86
C ASP A 116 -3.74 13.03 10.05
N ASP A 117 -2.93 13.08 9.00
CA ASP A 117 -1.60 13.66 9.08
C ASP A 117 -1.65 15.17 9.34
N ILE A 118 -2.61 15.92 8.76
CA ILE A 118 -2.79 17.35 9.05
C ILE A 118 -3.11 17.57 10.54
N ILE A 119 -4.03 16.78 11.10
CA ILE A 119 -4.39 16.85 12.52
C ILE A 119 -3.17 16.56 13.40
N ASN A 120 -2.34 15.58 12.99
CA ASN A 120 -1.13 15.21 13.69
C ASN A 120 -0.05 16.31 13.65
N VAL A 121 0.24 16.86 12.46
CA VAL A 121 1.22 17.94 12.25
C VAL A 121 0.82 19.20 13.02
N LYS A 122 -0.45 19.60 12.94
CA LYS A 122 -0.96 20.80 13.61
C LYS A 122 -1.26 20.58 15.10
N SER A 123 -1.09 19.36 15.62
CA SER A 123 -1.38 19.01 17.02
C SER A 123 -2.80 19.40 17.46
N LEU A 124 -3.77 19.30 16.55
CA LEU A 124 -5.15 19.78 16.74
C LEU A 124 -5.97 18.88 17.68
N ALA A 125 -5.47 17.70 18.04
CA ALA A 125 -6.20 16.71 18.82
C ALA A 125 -5.77 16.64 20.30
N ASN A 126 -5.44 17.77 20.93
CA ASN A 126 -5.24 17.92 22.39
C ASN A 126 -4.37 16.80 23.03
N GLY A 127 -3.22 16.47 22.41
CA GLY A 127 -2.29 15.44 22.89
C GLY A 127 -2.45 14.05 22.28
N ILE A 128 -3.45 13.84 21.40
CA ILE A 128 -3.57 12.62 20.56
C ILE A 128 -2.85 12.87 19.23
N ALA A 129 -2.02 11.92 18.80
CA ALA A 129 -1.35 11.98 17.48
C ALA A 129 -2.34 11.53 16.39
N GLY A 130 -2.79 12.46 15.54
CA GLY A 130 -3.73 12.18 14.45
C GLY A 130 -5.20 12.06 14.91
N MET A 131 -6.05 11.49 14.07
CA MET A 131 -7.44 11.19 14.41
C MET A 131 -7.53 10.05 15.42
N ARG A 132 -8.65 10.01 16.15
CA ARG A 132 -8.98 8.85 16.99
C ARG A 132 -9.07 7.61 16.11
N VAL A 133 -8.41 6.52 16.52
CA VAL A 133 -8.38 5.24 15.80
C VAL A 133 -9.77 4.79 15.37
N LYS A 134 -10.79 4.89 16.24
CA LYS A 134 -12.18 4.53 15.92
C LYS A 134 -12.76 5.31 14.73
N VAL A 135 -12.47 6.61 14.62
CA VAL A 135 -12.96 7.47 13.53
C VAL A 135 -12.24 7.11 12.24
N LYS A 136 -10.91 7.00 12.28
CA LYS A 136 -10.07 6.59 11.15
C LYS A 136 -10.51 5.22 10.59
N SER A 137 -10.72 4.24 11.45
CA SER A 137 -11.21 2.91 11.06
C SER A 137 -12.63 2.96 10.49
N LEU A 138 -13.54 3.77 11.06
CA LEU A 138 -14.91 3.92 10.55
C LEU A 138 -14.93 4.54 9.14
N LEU A 139 -14.12 5.57 8.90
CA LEU A 139 -14.00 6.19 7.58
C LEU A 139 -13.45 5.22 6.54
N LEU A 140 -12.42 4.44 6.90
CA LEU A 140 -11.87 3.42 6.02
C LEU A 140 -12.88 2.30 5.74
N LEU A 141 -13.64 1.87 6.74
CA LEU A 141 -14.76 0.93 6.56
C LEU A 141 -15.84 1.50 5.62
N ALA A 142 -16.15 2.79 5.71
CA ALA A 142 -17.10 3.44 4.81
C ALA A 142 -16.60 3.45 3.35
N VAL A 143 -15.32 3.77 3.12
CA VAL A 143 -14.70 3.68 1.78
C VAL A 143 -14.79 2.25 1.25
N SER A 144 -14.43 1.26 2.05
CA SER A 144 -14.50 -0.15 1.64
C SER A 144 -15.93 -0.64 1.42
N LEU A 145 -16.91 -0.14 2.19
CA LEU A 145 -18.32 -0.50 2.04
C LEU A 145 -18.90 0.05 0.73
N VAL A 146 -18.63 1.32 0.42
CA VAL A 146 -19.05 1.93 -0.86
C VAL A 146 -18.37 1.23 -2.02
N GLY A 147 -17.08 0.92 -1.90
CA GLY A 147 -16.34 0.15 -2.90
C GLY A 147 -16.90 -1.26 -3.10
N GLY A 148 -17.19 -1.98 -2.02
CA GLY A 148 -17.78 -3.32 -2.08
C GLY A 148 -19.19 -3.33 -2.67
N TRP A 149 -20.01 -2.33 -2.32
CA TRP A 149 -21.31 -2.13 -2.97
C TRP A 149 -21.16 -1.88 -4.47
N TRP A 150 -20.23 -1.03 -4.90
CA TRP A 150 -19.99 -0.79 -6.33
C TRP A 150 -19.51 -2.06 -7.04
N PHE A 151 -18.57 -2.79 -6.43
CA PHE A 151 -18.04 -4.05 -6.94
C PHE A 151 -19.14 -5.09 -7.18
N PHE A 152 -20.08 -5.23 -6.25
CA PHE A 152 -21.23 -6.12 -6.40
C PHE A 152 -22.30 -5.56 -7.35
N ALA A 153 -22.83 -4.36 -7.08
CA ALA A 153 -24.03 -3.85 -7.73
C ALA A 153 -23.78 -3.17 -9.08
N LYS A 154 -22.56 -2.69 -9.37
CA LYS A 154 -22.23 -1.99 -10.62
C LYS A 154 -21.30 -2.77 -11.53
N LEU A 155 -20.40 -3.58 -10.96
CA LEU A 155 -19.55 -4.48 -11.75
C LEU A 155 -20.09 -5.91 -11.85
N GLY A 156 -21.13 -6.25 -11.07
CA GLY A 156 -21.80 -7.55 -11.16
C GLY A 156 -20.95 -8.71 -10.64
N VAL A 157 -19.90 -8.43 -9.86
CA VAL A 157 -19.02 -9.48 -9.34
C VAL A 157 -19.70 -10.18 -8.17
N THR A 158 -19.81 -11.50 -8.25
CA THR A 158 -20.51 -12.35 -7.27
C THR A 158 -19.77 -13.65 -6.97
N ALA A 159 -18.63 -13.86 -7.63
CA ALA A 159 -17.78 -15.03 -7.46
C ALA A 159 -16.39 -14.61 -7.03
N VAL A 160 -15.66 -15.57 -6.45
CA VAL A 160 -14.24 -15.45 -6.14
C VAL A 160 -13.53 -16.67 -6.73
N HIS A 161 -12.40 -16.45 -7.37
CA HIS A 161 -11.57 -17.53 -7.88
C HIS A 161 -10.68 -18.11 -6.79
N ILE A 162 -10.72 -19.44 -6.62
CA ILE A 162 -9.83 -20.18 -5.73
C ILE A 162 -8.75 -20.86 -6.59
N PRO A 163 -7.46 -20.57 -6.35
CA PRO A 163 -6.38 -21.21 -7.11
C PRO A 163 -6.47 -22.74 -7.08
N PHE A 164 -6.33 -23.35 -8.25
CA PHE A 164 -6.38 -24.78 -8.57
C PHE A 164 -7.74 -25.44 -8.35
N VAL A 165 -8.77 -24.67 -8.01
CA VAL A 165 -10.14 -25.16 -7.77
C VAL A 165 -11.14 -24.52 -8.74
N GLY A 166 -11.00 -23.23 -9.03
CA GLY A 166 -11.87 -22.47 -9.94
C GLY A 166 -12.75 -21.44 -9.24
N SER A 167 -13.69 -20.87 -9.99
CA SER A 167 -14.58 -19.81 -9.53
C SER A 167 -15.69 -20.35 -8.60
N TRP A 168 -15.83 -19.74 -7.43
CA TRP A 168 -16.87 -20.08 -6.46
C TRP A 168 -17.84 -18.91 -6.25
N HIS A 169 -19.12 -19.16 -6.49
CA HIS A 169 -20.15 -18.13 -6.40
C HIS A 169 -20.61 -17.94 -4.95
N ILE A 170 -20.28 -16.78 -4.38
CA ILE A 170 -20.62 -16.42 -3.00
C ILE A 170 -21.73 -15.36 -2.92
N GLY A 171 -22.19 -14.85 -4.06
CA GLY A 171 -23.27 -13.87 -4.15
C GLY A 171 -22.92 -12.57 -3.44
N TRP A 172 -23.84 -12.05 -2.62
CA TRP A 172 -23.68 -10.79 -1.90
C TRP A 172 -22.56 -10.81 -0.85
N LEU A 173 -22.09 -12.00 -0.43
CA LEU A 173 -20.96 -12.14 0.50
C LEU A 173 -19.64 -11.61 -0.06
N ILE A 174 -19.59 -11.30 -1.35
CA ILE A 174 -18.48 -10.58 -1.96
C ILE A 174 -18.28 -9.18 -1.34
N VAL A 175 -19.35 -8.53 -0.86
CA VAL A 175 -19.28 -7.20 -0.24
C VAL A 175 -18.51 -7.23 1.10
N PRO A 176 -18.86 -8.07 2.09
CA PRO A 176 -18.06 -8.18 3.31
C PRO A 176 -16.65 -8.70 3.05
N LEU A 177 -16.43 -9.58 2.06
CA LEU A 177 -15.09 -10.01 1.65
C LEU A 177 -14.27 -8.83 1.11
N PHE A 178 -14.86 -8.01 0.23
CA PHE A 178 -14.24 -6.79 -0.29
C PHE A 178 -13.84 -5.86 0.85
N ILE A 179 -14.74 -5.64 1.81
CA ILE A 179 -14.47 -4.80 2.98
C ILE A 179 -13.27 -5.33 3.77
N LEU A 180 -13.25 -6.63 4.06
CA LEU A 180 -12.17 -7.28 4.79
C LEU A 180 -10.83 -7.10 4.08
N VAL A 181 -10.77 -7.41 2.78
CA VAL A 181 -9.53 -7.36 1.98
C VAL A 181 -8.99 -5.93 1.90
N VAL A 182 -9.83 -4.96 1.52
CA VAL A 182 -9.42 -3.56 1.38
C VAL A 182 -9.01 -2.95 2.73
N PHE A 183 -9.79 -3.21 3.79
CA PHE A 183 -9.47 -2.72 5.12
C PHE A 183 -8.18 -3.35 5.67
N ALA A 184 -8.00 -4.66 5.53
CA ALA A 184 -6.79 -5.35 5.99
C ALA A 184 -5.55 -4.85 5.25
N THR A 185 -5.64 -4.70 3.92
CA THR A 185 -4.50 -4.29 3.09
C THR A 185 -4.10 -2.83 3.34
N ALA A 186 -5.06 -1.93 3.52
CA ALA A 186 -4.82 -0.54 3.92
C ALA A 186 -4.08 -0.42 5.26
N ASN A 187 -4.49 -1.19 6.28
CA ASN A 187 -3.79 -1.23 7.55
C ASN A 187 -2.42 -1.90 7.43
N ALA A 188 -2.29 -2.92 6.58
CA ALA A 188 -1.03 -3.63 6.41
C ALA A 188 0.07 -2.76 5.82
N VAL A 189 -0.24 -2.02 4.75
CA VAL A 189 0.70 -1.07 4.14
C VAL A 189 1.03 0.06 5.13
N ASN A 190 0.05 0.56 5.90
CA ASN A 190 0.29 1.58 6.94
C ASN A 190 1.20 1.09 8.07
N ILE A 191 1.05 -0.15 8.50
CA ILE A 191 1.91 -0.75 9.54
C ILE A 191 3.35 -0.92 9.04
N THR A 192 3.53 -1.25 7.76
CA THR A 192 4.86 -1.46 7.13
C THR A 192 5.59 -0.15 6.82
N ASP A 193 4.91 1.00 6.77
CA ASP A 193 5.51 2.34 6.58
C ASP A 193 6.22 2.84 7.86
N GLY A 194 7.21 2.07 8.32
CA GLY A 194 7.99 2.34 9.54
C GLY A 194 9.48 2.64 9.30
N LEU A 195 10.02 2.25 8.14
CA LEU A 195 11.42 2.43 7.75
C LEU A 195 11.55 3.11 6.38
N ASP A 196 12.65 3.83 6.19
CA ASP A 196 13.01 4.54 4.96
C ASP A 196 13.02 3.56 3.78
N GLY A 197 12.21 3.84 2.76
CA GLY A 197 12.07 3.04 1.55
C GLY A 197 11.26 1.74 1.69
N LEU A 198 10.94 1.27 2.91
CA LEU A 198 10.39 -0.08 3.10
C LEU A 198 9.04 -0.27 2.39
N ALA A 199 8.01 0.49 2.78
CA ALA A 199 6.68 0.35 2.20
C ALA A 199 6.66 0.72 0.70
N GLY A 200 7.40 1.75 0.29
CA GLY A 200 7.49 2.20 -1.10
C GLY A 200 8.00 1.12 -2.05
N GLY A 201 9.15 0.50 -1.75
CA GLY A 201 9.71 -0.53 -2.62
C GLY A 201 8.96 -1.86 -2.60
N LEU A 202 8.35 -2.23 -1.47
CA LEU A 202 7.44 -3.38 -1.41
C LEU A 202 6.20 -3.14 -2.27
N ALA A 203 5.63 -1.94 -2.24
CA ALA A 203 4.50 -1.58 -3.08
C ALA A 203 4.87 -1.55 -4.57
N VAL A 204 6.05 -1.02 -4.95
CA VAL A 204 6.56 -1.12 -6.33
C VAL A 204 6.57 -2.57 -6.80
N SER A 205 7.09 -3.49 -5.99
CA SER A 205 7.15 -4.92 -6.32
C SER A 205 5.75 -5.53 -6.48
N ALA A 206 4.83 -5.25 -5.54
CA ALA A 206 3.47 -5.78 -5.58
C ALA A 206 2.66 -5.25 -6.78
N PHE A 207 2.68 -3.93 -7.03
CA PHE A 207 2.00 -3.34 -8.18
C PHE A 207 2.62 -3.78 -9.51
N SER A 208 3.92 -4.06 -9.57
CA SER A 208 4.56 -4.60 -10.77
C SER A 208 4.06 -6.02 -11.08
N ALA A 209 3.92 -6.88 -10.05
CA ALA A 209 3.31 -8.20 -10.21
C ALA A 209 1.85 -8.10 -10.66
N TYR A 210 1.05 -7.21 -10.05
CA TYR A 210 -0.34 -7.01 -10.47
C TYR A 210 -0.47 -6.37 -11.85
N ALA A 211 0.46 -5.52 -12.27
CA ALA A 211 0.48 -5.02 -13.65
C ALA A 211 0.65 -6.18 -14.65
N LEU A 212 1.54 -7.12 -14.35
CA LEU A 212 1.77 -8.31 -15.17
C LEU A 212 0.56 -9.27 -15.16
N ILE A 213 -0.02 -9.55 -13.98
CA ILE A 213 -1.22 -10.38 -13.86
C ILE A 213 -2.38 -9.76 -14.66
N ALA A 214 -2.67 -8.48 -14.44
CA ALA A 214 -3.74 -7.79 -15.15
C ALA A 214 -3.50 -7.76 -16.67
N PHE A 215 -2.25 -7.65 -17.11
CA PHE A 215 -1.89 -7.72 -18.52
C PHE A 215 -2.18 -9.10 -19.12
N ILE A 216 -1.84 -10.18 -18.41
CA ILE A 216 -2.12 -11.56 -18.84
C ILE A 216 -3.64 -11.79 -18.91
N GLU A 217 -4.41 -11.26 -17.97
CA GLU A 217 -5.88 -11.29 -17.98
C GLU A 217 -6.54 -10.32 -18.98
N GLN A 218 -5.76 -9.61 -19.80
CA GLN A 218 -6.23 -8.59 -20.74
C GLN A 218 -7.02 -7.42 -20.09
N LYS A 219 -6.83 -7.20 -18.78
CA LYS A 219 -7.35 -6.05 -18.03
C LYS A 219 -6.37 -4.89 -18.14
N TYR A 220 -6.21 -4.39 -19.37
CA TYR A 220 -5.15 -3.43 -19.72
C TYR A 220 -5.26 -2.09 -18.98
N GLY A 221 -6.46 -1.65 -18.62
CA GLY A 221 -6.67 -0.46 -17.81
C GLY A 221 -6.15 -0.65 -16.38
N ILE A 222 -6.38 -1.81 -15.78
CA ILE A 222 -5.79 -2.17 -14.47
C ILE A 222 -4.26 -2.26 -14.58
N ALA A 223 -3.73 -2.89 -15.63
CA ALA A 223 -2.29 -2.97 -15.87
C ALA A 223 -1.66 -1.58 -15.97
N GLY A 224 -2.27 -0.67 -16.75
CA GLY A 224 -1.87 0.73 -16.86
C GLY A 224 -1.97 1.50 -15.54
N PHE A 225 -2.99 1.23 -14.72
CA PHE A 225 -3.15 1.85 -13.40
C PHE A 225 -2.06 1.41 -12.42
N CYS A 226 -1.75 0.12 -12.39
CA CYS A 226 -0.63 -0.42 -11.63
C CYS A 226 0.71 0.18 -12.07
N MET A 227 0.97 0.29 -13.39
CA MET A 227 2.19 0.91 -13.91
C MET A 227 2.27 2.41 -13.61
N THR A 228 1.14 3.11 -13.62
CA THR A 228 1.04 4.52 -13.18
C THR A 228 1.51 4.66 -11.73
N ILE A 229 1.04 3.77 -10.84
CA ILE A 229 1.48 3.76 -9.43
C ILE A 229 2.97 3.42 -9.33
N VAL A 230 3.45 2.40 -10.05
CA VAL A 230 4.88 2.02 -10.08
C VAL A 230 5.75 3.23 -10.46
N GLY A 231 5.41 3.94 -11.54
CA GLY A 231 6.13 5.14 -11.96
C GLY A 231 6.17 6.24 -10.89
N ALA A 232 5.02 6.56 -10.30
CA ALA A 232 4.96 7.57 -9.24
C ALA A 232 5.75 7.16 -8.00
N LEU A 233 5.71 5.87 -7.62
CA LEU A 233 6.43 5.32 -6.48
C LEU A 233 7.94 5.23 -6.70
N LEU A 234 8.41 4.99 -7.93
CA LEU A 234 9.84 5.04 -8.24
C LEU A 234 10.40 6.45 -8.00
N SER A 235 9.65 7.49 -8.37
CA SER A 235 10.02 8.87 -8.05
C SER A 235 9.99 9.15 -6.55
N TYR A 236 8.93 8.74 -5.83
CA TYR A 236 8.88 8.88 -4.37
C TYR A 236 10.05 8.16 -3.66
N THR A 237 10.29 6.91 -4.05
CA THR A 237 11.27 6.03 -3.43
C THR A 237 12.69 6.54 -3.65
N TRP A 238 12.98 7.18 -4.80
CA TRP A 238 14.25 7.87 -5.04
C TRP A 238 14.62 8.87 -3.93
N PHE A 239 13.64 9.60 -3.38
CA PHE A 239 13.87 10.57 -2.29
C PHE A 239 13.62 10.01 -0.89
N ASN A 240 13.02 8.83 -0.79
CA ASN A 240 12.66 8.19 0.47
C ASN A 240 13.61 7.06 0.89
N ILE A 241 14.39 6.47 -0.03
CA ILE A 241 15.49 5.55 0.32
C ILE A 241 16.43 6.25 1.31
N TYR A 242 16.93 5.49 2.29
CA TYR A 242 17.74 6.02 3.38
C TYR A 242 18.93 6.85 2.89
N PRO A 243 19.18 8.04 3.47
CA PRO A 243 18.35 8.72 4.48
C PRO A 243 17.15 9.45 3.84
N ALA A 244 15.94 9.20 4.33
CA ALA A 244 14.72 9.78 3.75
C ALA A 244 14.69 11.32 3.83
N ARG A 245 14.26 11.95 2.72
CA ARG A 245 14.00 13.41 2.65
C ARG A 245 12.59 13.79 3.07
N PHE A 246 11.64 12.86 2.96
CA PHE A 246 10.26 12.99 3.42
C PHE A 246 9.64 11.61 3.63
N PHE A 247 8.54 11.57 4.38
CA PHE A 247 7.77 10.37 4.69
C PHE A 247 6.42 10.34 3.98
N MET A 248 6.01 9.15 3.56
CA MET A 248 4.74 8.85 2.88
C MET A 248 3.55 9.39 3.66
N GLY A 249 3.50 9.11 4.96
CA GLY A 249 2.38 9.46 5.81
C GLY A 249 1.18 8.52 5.63
N ASP A 250 0.14 8.77 6.41
CA ASP A 250 -1.11 8.03 6.31
C ASP A 250 -1.79 8.28 4.97
N VAL A 251 -1.60 9.46 4.36
CA VAL A 251 -2.05 9.77 2.99
C VAL A 251 -1.67 8.65 2.03
N GLY A 252 -0.38 8.34 1.98
CA GLY A 252 0.15 7.46 0.97
C GLY A 252 -0.10 6.00 1.28
N SER A 253 0.12 5.61 2.54
CA SER A 253 0.02 4.20 2.93
C SER A 253 -1.42 3.68 2.86
N PHE A 254 -2.41 4.50 3.23
CA PHE A 254 -3.81 4.16 3.04
C PHE A 254 -4.21 4.09 1.57
N ALA A 255 -3.83 5.10 0.79
CA ALA A 255 -4.11 5.12 -0.64
C ALA A 255 -3.57 3.87 -1.35
N LEU A 256 -2.30 3.51 -1.11
CA LEU A 256 -1.69 2.33 -1.71
C LEU A 256 -2.33 1.03 -1.24
N GLY A 257 -2.55 0.87 0.07
CA GLY A 257 -3.11 -0.38 0.58
C GLY A 257 -4.56 -0.61 0.15
N THR A 258 -5.38 0.45 0.06
CA THR A 258 -6.72 0.30 -0.54
C THR A 258 -6.66 0.00 -2.02
N ALA A 259 -5.80 0.70 -2.78
CA ALA A 259 -5.65 0.46 -4.21
C ALA A 259 -5.19 -0.98 -4.50
N LEU A 260 -4.21 -1.48 -3.75
CA LEU A 260 -3.67 -2.83 -3.90
C LEU A 260 -4.74 -3.90 -3.61
N GLY A 261 -5.51 -3.72 -2.53
CA GLY A 261 -6.61 -4.63 -2.20
C GLY A 261 -7.67 -4.66 -3.30
N VAL A 262 -8.08 -3.49 -3.81
CA VAL A 262 -9.06 -3.38 -4.90
C VAL A 262 -8.54 -3.98 -6.20
N VAL A 263 -7.27 -3.76 -6.54
CA VAL A 263 -6.65 -4.37 -7.72
C VAL A 263 -6.71 -5.89 -7.62
N ALA A 264 -6.33 -6.48 -6.48
CA ALA A 264 -6.40 -7.92 -6.27
C ALA A 264 -7.82 -8.51 -6.39
N LEU A 265 -8.83 -7.74 -5.98
CA LEU A 265 -10.25 -8.09 -6.15
C LEU A 265 -10.69 -8.02 -7.62
N LEU A 266 -10.27 -6.99 -8.35
CA LEU A 266 -10.61 -6.83 -9.76
C LEU A 266 -9.87 -7.81 -10.68
N THR A 267 -8.68 -8.24 -10.29
CA THR A 267 -7.93 -9.32 -10.95
C THR A 267 -8.29 -10.71 -10.39
N ASP A 268 -9.39 -10.84 -9.63
CA ASP A 268 -9.88 -12.09 -9.02
C ASP A 268 -8.79 -12.99 -8.39
N THR A 269 -7.79 -12.37 -7.78
CA THR A 269 -6.55 -13.02 -7.31
C THR A 269 -6.34 -12.75 -5.82
N ILE A 270 -7.46 -12.70 -5.09
CA ILE A 270 -7.50 -12.40 -3.65
C ILE A 270 -6.61 -13.38 -2.86
N PHE A 271 -6.58 -14.66 -3.24
CA PHE A 271 -5.75 -15.66 -2.56
C PHE A 271 -4.25 -15.55 -2.88
N LEU A 272 -3.89 -14.87 -3.96
CA LEU A 272 -2.49 -14.57 -4.29
C LEU A 272 -2.01 -13.28 -3.61
N LEU A 273 -2.91 -12.39 -3.17
CA LEU A 273 -2.56 -11.15 -2.49
C LEU A 273 -1.69 -11.38 -1.23
N PRO A 274 -1.98 -12.35 -0.34
CA PRO A 274 -1.10 -12.64 0.79
C PRO A 274 0.30 -13.14 0.39
N ILE A 275 0.44 -13.71 -0.80
CA ILE A 275 1.72 -14.20 -1.32
C ILE A 275 2.49 -13.04 -1.94
N ILE A 276 1.86 -12.27 -2.84
CA ILE A 276 2.48 -11.09 -3.47
C ILE A 276 2.83 -10.04 -2.41
N GLY A 277 1.94 -9.83 -1.44
CA GLY A 277 2.10 -8.91 -0.32
C GLY A 277 2.69 -9.56 0.95
N LEU A 278 3.45 -10.65 0.83
CA LEU A 278 3.91 -11.47 1.97
C LEU A 278 4.52 -10.64 3.10
N VAL A 279 5.36 -9.66 2.76
CA VAL A 279 6.00 -8.83 3.79
C VAL A 279 4.98 -7.96 4.53
N PHE A 280 3.99 -7.37 3.83
CA PHE A 280 2.89 -6.63 4.47
C PHE A 280 2.07 -7.52 5.42
N VAL A 281 1.85 -8.79 5.03
CA VAL A 281 1.15 -9.78 5.84
C VAL A 281 1.96 -10.15 7.09
N ILE A 282 3.26 -10.43 6.96
CA ILE A 282 4.13 -10.76 8.09
C ILE A 282 4.22 -9.60 9.07
N GLU A 283 4.36 -8.38 8.55
CA GLU A 283 4.40 -7.14 9.32
C GLU A 283 3.14 -6.97 10.18
N THR A 284 1.97 -7.05 9.55
CA THR A 284 0.67 -6.95 10.24
C THR A 284 0.43 -8.12 11.19
N GLY A 285 0.72 -9.34 10.73
CA GLY A 285 0.58 -10.57 11.51
C GLY A 285 1.42 -10.55 12.77
N SER A 286 2.64 -9.99 12.70
CA SER A 286 3.50 -9.82 13.88
C SER A 286 2.87 -8.93 14.95
N VAL A 287 2.15 -7.87 14.55
CA VAL A 287 1.41 -6.99 15.47
C VAL A 287 0.24 -7.74 16.09
N VAL A 288 -0.55 -8.45 15.29
CA VAL A 288 -1.70 -9.24 15.76
C VAL A 288 -1.25 -10.31 16.76
N VAL A 289 -0.22 -11.08 16.42
CA VAL A 289 0.37 -12.12 17.26
C VAL A 289 0.94 -11.53 18.56
N GLN A 290 1.60 -10.38 18.49
CA GLN A 290 2.14 -9.69 19.66
C GLN A 290 1.02 -9.23 20.62
N ILE A 291 -0.05 -8.62 20.08
CA ILE A 291 -1.21 -8.17 20.87
C ILE A 291 -1.91 -9.38 21.51
N ALA A 292 -2.15 -10.44 20.73
CA ALA A 292 -2.75 -11.66 21.22
C ALA A 292 -1.93 -12.30 22.35
N SER A 293 -0.60 -12.38 22.21
CA SER A 293 0.28 -12.90 23.25
C SER A 293 0.20 -12.07 24.53
N LYS A 294 0.25 -10.73 24.44
CA LYS A 294 0.11 -9.87 25.62
C LYS A 294 -1.24 -10.07 26.32
N LYS A 295 -2.32 -10.24 25.55
CA LYS A 295 -3.68 -10.41 26.11
C LYS A 295 -3.88 -11.79 26.73
N LEU A 296 -3.40 -12.85 26.08
CA LEU A 296 -3.64 -14.24 26.47
C LEU A 296 -2.59 -14.79 27.44
N ARG A 297 -1.37 -14.25 27.44
CA ARG A 297 -0.24 -14.74 28.25
C ARG A 297 0.20 -13.72 29.30
N ALA A 298 -0.75 -12.95 29.84
CA ALA A 298 -0.53 -11.99 30.94
C ALA A 298 0.66 -11.02 30.69
N GLY A 299 0.65 -10.36 29.54
CA GLY A 299 1.65 -9.35 29.17
C GLY A 299 2.93 -9.87 28.53
N LYS A 300 3.09 -11.20 28.38
CA LYS A 300 4.29 -11.78 27.75
C LYS A 300 4.39 -11.41 26.26
N LYS A 301 5.52 -10.83 25.87
CA LYS A 301 5.86 -10.46 24.48
C LYS A 301 6.43 -11.67 23.73
N ILE A 302 6.19 -11.74 22.42
CA ILE A 302 6.84 -12.71 21.51
C ILE A 302 8.05 -12.04 20.85
N PHE A 303 7.83 -10.86 20.26
CA PHE A 303 8.88 -10.04 19.68
C PHE A 303 9.33 -8.94 20.65
N LEU A 304 10.58 -8.49 20.55
CA LEU A 304 11.09 -7.38 21.37
C LEU A 304 10.28 -6.09 21.12
N SER A 305 9.94 -5.84 19.87
CA SER A 305 9.06 -4.78 19.40
C SER A 305 8.23 -5.31 18.22
N SER A 306 7.05 -4.75 17.99
CA SER A 306 6.21 -5.04 16.82
C SER A 306 5.85 -3.72 16.15
N PRO A 307 5.88 -3.61 14.81
CA PRO A 307 5.98 -4.69 13.81
C PRO A 307 7.36 -5.35 13.70
N ILE A 308 7.48 -6.41 12.91
CA ILE A 308 8.68 -7.26 12.90
C ILE A 308 9.94 -6.52 12.45
N HIS A 309 9.86 -5.51 11.59
CA HIS A 309 11.03 -4.68 11.27
C HIS A 309 11.65 -4.02 12.52
N HIS A 310 10.83 -3.52 13.46
CA HIS A 310 11.33 -2.96 14.73
C HIS A 310 11.92 -4.04 15.65
N HIS A 311 11.49 -5.30 15.52
CA HIS A 311 12.16 -6.39 16.22
C HIS A 311 13.59 -6.56 15.71
N PHE A 312 13.80 -6.52 14.39
CA PHE A 312 15.13 -6.60 13.78
C PHE A 312 16.01 -5.40 14.16
N GLU A 313 15.45 -4.18 14.24
CA GLU A 313 16.20 -3.02 14.76
C GLU A 313 16.58 -3.21 16.23
N ALA A 314 15.67 -3.72 17.06
CA ALA A 314 15.91 -3.92 18.49
C ALA A 314 16.99 -4.97 18.78
N ILE A 315 17.23 -5.93 17.88
CA ILE A 315 18.35 -6.88 17.98
C ILE A 315 19.65 -6.34 17.33
N GLY A 316 19.65 -5.10 16.85
CA GLY A 316 20.84 -4.39 16.36
C GLY A 316 21.07 -4.44 14.85
N TRP A 317 20.08 -4.82 14.03
CA TRP A 317 20.25 -4.72 12.58
C TRP A 317 20.13 -3.27 12.11
N PRO A 318 21.01 -2.80 11.20
CA PRO A 318 20.84 -1.50 10.56
C PRO A 318 19.54 -1.42 9.77
N GLU A 319 18.87 -0.27 9.82
CA GLU A 319 17.64 -0.02 9.06
C GLU A 319 17.78 -0.35 7.56
N THR A 320 18.87 0.12 6.93
CA THR A 320 19.14 -0.16 5.51
C THR A 320 19.22 -1.65 5.20
N LYS A 321 19.81 -2.44 6.12
CA LYS A 321 19.89 -3.90 5.99
C LYS A 321 18.51 -4.54 6.05
N ILE A 322 17.62 -4.05 6.91
CA ILE A 322 16.25 -4.55 7.05
C ILE A 322 15.47 -4.22 5.78
N THR A 323 15.46 -2.95 5.36
CA THR A 323 14.75 -2.49 4.16
C THR A 323 15.16 -3.30 2.93
N MET A 324 16.46 -3.41 2.64
CA MET A 324 16.94 -4.11 1.44
C MET A 324 16.62 -5.61 1.47
N ARG A 325 16.71 -6.26 2.63
CA ARG A 325 16.34 -7.68 2.76
C ARG A 325 14.85 -7.91 2.57
N PHE A 326 14.03 -7.02 3.13
CA PHE A 326 12.58 -7.12 3.00
C PHE A 326 12.15 -6.87 1.55
N TRP A 327 12.80 -5.96 0.83
CA TRP A 327 12.60 -5.80 -0.60
C TRP A 327 12.91 -7.08 -1.39
N VAL A 328 14.05 -7.72 -1.14
CA VAL A 328 14.39 -9.00 -1.80
C VAL A 328 13.33 -10.06 -1.52
N ILE A 329 12.90 -10.20 -0.27
CA ILE A 329 11.83 -11.14 0.10
C ILE A 329 10.52 -10.79 -0.62
N GLY A 330 10.14 -9.52 -0.64
CA GLY A 330 8.94 -9.05 -1.32
C GLY A 330 8.97 -9.27 -2.83
N GLN A 331 10.10 -9.05 -3.49
CA GLN A 331 10.29 -9.30 -4.92
C GLN A 331 10.18 -10.79 -5.26
N VAL A 332 10.85 -11.65 -4.48
CA VAL A 332 10.74 -13.10 -4.63
C VAL A 332 9.30 -13.55 -4.42
N ALA A 333 8.61 -13.02 -3.40
CA ALA A 333 7.22 -13.36 -3.12
C ALA A 333 6.25 -12.88 -4.22
N ALA A 334 6.49 -11.69 -4.79
CA ALA A 334 5.75 -11.17 -5.93
C ALA A 334 5.92 -12.06 -7.18
N ILE A 335 7.16 -12.48 -7.49
CA ILE A 335 7.44 -13.43 -8.57
C ILE A 335 6.75 -14.77 -8.33
N MET A 336 6.83 -15.32 -7.11
CA MET A 336 6.12 -16.55 -6.76
C MET A 336 4.60 -16.42 -6.96
N GLY A 337 4.01 -15.28 -6.59
CA GLY A 337 2.59 -15.00 -6.82
C GLY A 337 2.23 -15.02 -8.31
N VAL A 338 3.05 -14.41 -9.17
CA VAL A 338 2.87 -14.46 -10.63
C VAL A 338 3.02 -15.88 -11.17
N ILE A 339 4.01 -16.65 -10.69
CA ILE A 339 4.20 -18.04 -11.10
C ILE A 339 2.97 -18.87 -10.74
N LEU A 340 2.45 -18.73 -9.52
CA LEU A 340 1.24 -19.44 -9.09
C LEU A 340 0.03 -19.06 -9.93
N PHE A 341 -0.13 -17.78 -10.27
CA PHE A 341 -1.17 -17.31 -11.19
C PHE A 341 -1.09 -18.00 -12.56
N VAL A 342 0.11 -18.06 -13.15
CA VAL A 342 0.30 -18.68 -14.47
C VAL A 342 0.08 -20.21 -14.41
N LEU A 343 0.55 -20.87 -13.35
CA LEU A 343 0.38 -22.32 -13.18
C LEU A 343 -1.07 -22.75 -12.97
N ASP A 344 -1.87 -21.88 -12.37
CA ASP A 344 -3.30 -22.11 -12.16
C ASP A 344 -4.07 -22.17 -13.50
N GLY A 345 -3.53 -21.59 -14.57
CA GLY A 345 -4.09 -21.72 -15.91
C GLY A 345 -5.41 -20.96 -16.10
N VAL A 346 -5.60 -19.87 -15.35
CA VAL A 346 -6.72 -18.94 -15.57
C VAL A 346 -6.47 -18.19 -16.89
N SER A 347 -6.95 -18.78 -17.98
CA SER A 347 -7.01 -18.17 -19.31
C SER A 347 -8.44 -18.10 -19.79
#